data_AF-A0A8T4KUM0-F1
#
_entry.id   AF-A0A8T4KUM0-F1
#
_cell.length_a   1.000
_cell.length_b   1.000
_cell.length_c   1.000
_cell.angle_alpha   90.00
_cell.angle_beta   90.00
_cell.angle_gamma   90.00
#
_symmetry.space_group_name_H-M   'P 1'
#
loop_
_entity.id
_entity.type
_entity.pdbx_description
1 polymer ?
#
loop_
_entity_poly.entity_id
_entity_poly.type
_entity_poly.pdbx_seq_one_letter_code
_entity_poly.pdbx_strand_id
1 'polypeptide(L)' 'YKDNISAICRRWNWREADRTKLGEETKNCFLVIEGLPPVTKQEIENAAQELKELVQKFCDGNITCKILDEKQPETDL' A
#
# COMPACT_ATOMS: atom_id res chain seq x y z
N TYR A 1 2.20 9.85 -0.62
CA TYR A 1 2.79 9.28 -1.86
C TYR A 1 2.83 10.33 -2.97
N LYS A 2 3.88 10.34 -3.80
CA LYS A 2 3.97 11.14 -5.02
C LYS A 2 4.61 10.32 -6.13
N ASP A 3 4.32 10.67 -7.37
CA ASP A 3 5.10 10.22 -8.52
C ASP A 3 5.75 11.43 -9.22
N ASN A 4 6.16 11.23 -10.47
CA ASN A 4 6.79 12.26 -11.30
C ASN A 4 5.81 13.32 -11.83
N ILE A 5 4.50 13.08 -11.73
CA ILE A 5 3.47 14.01 -12.20
C ILE A 5 3.04 14.90 -11.04
N SER A 6 2.63 14.30 -9.92
CA SER A 6 2.09 15.03 -8.78
C SER A 6 1.98 14.19 -7.50
N ALA A 7 1.57 14.83 -6.41
CA ALA A 7 1.18 14.12 -5.21
C ALA A 7 -0.03 13.21 -5.49
N ILE A 8 0.10 11.93 -5.16
CA ILE A 8 -0.95 10.91 -5.28
C ILE A 8 -1.82 10.90 -4.03
N CYS A 9 -1.19 10.93 -2.85
CA CYS A 9 -1.87 10.91 -1.57
C CYS A 9 -1.37 12.04 -0.68
N ARG A 10 -2.31 12.76 -0.06
CA ARG A 10 -2.04 13.78 0.94
C ARG A 10 -2.67 13.38 2.27
N ARG A 11 -1.92 13.60 3.36
CA ARG A 11 -2.36 13.37 4.75
C ARG A 11 -2.85 11.94 4.99
N TRP A 12 -1.98 10.94 4.75
CA TRP A 12 -2.18 9.57 5.23
C TRP A 12 -3.55 8.98 4.85
N ASN A 13 -3.87 9.06 3.55
CA ASN A 13 -5.10 8.61 2.90
C ASN A 13 -6.35 9.48 3.08
N TRP A 14 -6.27 10.69 3.66
CA TRP A 14 -7.40 11.63 3.65
C TRP A 14 -7.86 11.93 2.20
N ARG A 15 -6.91 12.28 1.32
CA ARG A 15 -7.23 12.64 -0.06
C ARG A 15 -6.26 11.99 -1.02
N GLU A 16 -6.83 11.14 -1.88
CA GLU A 16 -6.14 10.51 -3.00
C GLU A 16 -6.44 11.21 -4.33
N ALA A 17 -5.52 11.09 -5.27
CA ALA A 17 -5.65 11.63 -6.61
C ALA A 17 -6.62 10.78 -7.42
N ASP A 18 -7.58 11.43 -8.08
CA ASP A 18 -8.59 10.75 -8.89
C ASP A 18 -7.98 9.87 -9.99
N ARG A 19 -6.86 10.32 -10.59
CA ARG A 19 -6.18 9.60 -11.68
C ARG A 19 -5.62 8.22 -11.30
N THR A 20 -5.34 7.96 -10.02
CA THR A 20 -4.75 6.70 -9.54
C THR A 20 -5.77 5.84 -8.80
N LYS A 21 -7.05 6.25 -8.81
CA LYS A 21 -8.13 5.53 -8.17
C LYS A 21 -8.29 4.15 -8.81
N LEU A 22 -8.47 3.14 -7.97
CA LEU A 22 -8.80 1.78 -8.44
C LEU A 22 -10.18 1.79 -9.11
N GLY A 23 -10.29 1.11 -10.24
CA GLY A 23 -11.53 0.93 -10.99
C GLY A 23 -11.61 -0.47 -11.58
N GLU A 24 -12.70 -0.75 -12.29
CA GLU A 24 -12.99 -2.09 -12.86
C GLU A 24 -11.89 -2.57 -13.83
N GLU A 25 -11.24 -1.63 -14.51
CA GLU A 25 -10.16 -1.91 -15.46
C GLU A 25 -8.77 -2.04 -14.81
N THR A 26 -8.65 -1.82 -13.50
CA THR A 26 -7.35 -1.92 -12.82
C THR A 26 -6.85 -3.36 -12.81
N LYS A 27 -5.66 -3.59 -13.39
CA LYS A 27 -4.98 -4.90 -13.40
C LYS A 27 -3.75 -4.98 -12.50
N ASN A 28 -3.11 -3.84 -12.25
CA ASN A 28 -1.95 -3.72 -11.37
C ASN A 28 -2.21 -2.57 -10.41
N CYS A 29 -1.91 -2.76 -9.13
CA CYS A 29 -2.10 -1.73 -8.11
C CYS A 29 -1.05 -1.82 -7.01
N PHE A 30 -0.87 -0.71 -6.31
CA PHE A 30 -0.20 -0.66 -5.03
C PHE A 30 -1.25 -0.48 -3.95
N LEU A 31 -1.23 -1.35 -2.95
CA LEU A 31 -2.03 -1.21 -1.74
C LEU A 31 -1.08 -0.87 -0.59
N VAL A 32 -1.44 0.11 0.23
CA VAL A 32 -0.56 0.58 1.30
C VAL A 32 -1.28 0.56 2.64
N ILE A 33 -0.58 0.03 3.66
CA ILE A 33 -1.00 0.08 5.06
C ILE A 33 0.00 0.98 5.79
N GLU A 34 -0.49 1.93 6.55
CA GLU A 34 0.32 2.86 7.33
C GLU A 34 0.05 2.66 8.83
N GLY A 35 1.11 2.69 9.64
CA GLY A 35 1.03 2.61 11.10
C GLY A 35 1.72 3.79 11.78
N LEU A 36 1.11 4.32 12.83
CA LEU A 36 1.73 5.26 13.77
C LEU A 36 1.68 4.66 15.17
N PRO A 37 2.62 5.01 16.06
CA PRO A 37 2.49 4.69 17.47
C PRO A 37 1.09 5.04 17.99
N PRO A 38 0.42 4.12 18.69
CA PRO A 38 0.98 2.92 19.34
C PRO A 38 1.04 1.65 18.46
N VAL A 39 0.64 1.71 17.19
CA VAL A 39 0.69 0.53 16.30
C VAL A 39 2.12 0.05 16.15
N THR A 40 2.31 -1.23 16.42
CA THR A 40 3.60 -1.91 16.39
C THR A 40 3.93 -2.41 14.99
N LYS A 41 5.22 -2.64 14.73
CA LYS A 41 5.68 -3.27 13.49
C LYS A 41 5.00 -4.62 13.25
N GLN A 42 4.82 -5.42 14.30
CA GLN A 42 4.19 -6.74 14.22
C GLN A 42 2.72 -6.64 13.77
N GLU A 43 1.97 -5.65 14.25
CA GLU A 43 0.59 -5.42 13.81
C GLU A 43 0.52 -5.05 12.33
N ILE A 44 1.45 -4.22 11.84
CA ILE A 44 1.54 -3.89 10.40
C ILE A 44 1.91 -5.11 9.56
N GLU A 45 2.87 -5.92 10.01
CA GLU A 45 3.25 -7.17 9.34
C GLU A 45 2.08 -8.16 9.26
N ASN A 46 1.33 -8.31 10.35
CA ASN A 46 0.14 -9.17 10.38
C ASN A 46 -0.96 -8.64 9.45
N ALA A 47 -1.24 -7.34 9.48
CA ALA A 47 -2.25 -6.73 8.61
C ALA A 47 -1.85 -6.82 7.13
N ALA A 48 -0.57 -6.65 6.81
CA ALA A 48 -0.07 -6.81 5.44
C ALA A 48 -0.18 -8.25 4.95
N GLN A 49 0.08 -9.23 5.82
CA GLN A 49 -0.09 -10.65 5.50
C GLN A 49 -1.56 -11.01 5.30
N GLU A 50 -2.47 -10.53 6.15
CA GLU A 50 -3.92 -10.73 5.98
C GLU A 50 -4.42 -10.10 4.68
N LEU A 51 -4.00 -8.85 4.39
CA LEU A 51 -4.36 -8.19 3.14
C LEU A 51 -3.86 -8.99 1.92
N LYS A 52 -2.62 -9.49 1.95
CA LYS A 52 -2.08 -10.36 0.90
C LYS A 52 -2.93 -11.61 0.70
N GLU A 53 -3.34 -12.27 1.77
CA GLU A 53 -4.18 -13.47 1.69
C GLU A 53 -5.56 -13.18 1.10
N LEU A 54 -6.17 -12.06 1.47
CA LEU A 54 -7.45 -11.60 0.91
C LEU A 54 -7.33 -11.28 -0.58
N VAL A 55 -6.31 -10.51 -0.97
CA VAL A 55 -6.06 -10.19 -2.38
C VAL A 55 -5.81 -11.45 -3.19
N GLN A 56 -4.97 -12.36 -2.68
CA GLN A 56 -4.70 -13.65 -3.33
C GLN A 56 -5.98 -14.46 -3.52
N LYS A 57 -6.86 -14.50 -2.52
CA LYS A 57 -8.11 -15.27 -2.54
C LYS A 57 -9.14 -14.70 -3.51
N PHE A 58 -9.29 -13.38 -3.57
CA PHE A 58 -10.40 -12.74 -4.29
C PHE A 58 -10.00 -12.15 -5.64
N CYS A 59 -8.74 -11.82 -5.85
CA CYS A 59 -8.23 -11.18 -7.07
C CYS A 59 -7.18 -12.00 -7.80
N ASP A 60 -6.54 -12.96 -7.12
CA ASP A 60 -5.39 -13.71 -7.62
C ASP A 60 -4.23 -12.77 -8.06
N GLY A 61 -3.19 -13.34 -8.69
CA GLY A 61 -2.09 -12.59 -9.28
C GLY A 61 -0.78 -12.65 -8.48
N ASN A 62 0.23 -11.94 -9.00
CA ASN A 62 1.56 -11.89 -8.40
C ASN A 62 1.60 -10.80 -7.33
N ILE A 63 1.76 -11.18 -6.06
CA ILE A 63 1.74 -10.25 -4.92
C ILE A 63 3.12 -10.18 -4.27
N THR A 64 3.70 -8.98 -4.27
CA THR A 64 4.91 -8.67 -3.50
C THR A 64 4.58 -7.73 -2.36
N CYS A 65 5.10 -8.02 -1.17
CA CYS A 65 4.91 -7.21 0.02
C CYS A 65 6.26 -6.74 0.56
N LYS A 66 6.35 -5.46 0.94
CA LYS A 66 7.52 -4.84 1.57
C LYS A 66 7.05 -3.97 2.72
N ILE A 67 7.85 -3.95 3.80
CA ILE A 67 7.64 -3.07 4.94
C ILE A 67 8.73 -2.00 4.89
N LEU A 68 8.31 -0.74 4.97
CA LEU A 68 9.21 0.41 5.03
C LEU A 68 9.17 1.02 6.42
N ASP A 69 10.32 1.47 6.89
CA ASP A 69 10.49 2.18 8.17
C ASP A 69 11.61 3.23 8.05
N GLU A 70 11.98 3.85 9.17
CA GLU A 70 13.05 4.87 9.19
C GLU A 70 14.41 4.34 8.69
N LYS A 71 14.67 3.02 8.83
CA LYS A 71 15.93 2.38 8.42
C LYS A 71 15.87 1.93 6.96
N GLN A 72 14.67 1.61 6.46
CA GLN A 72 14.41 1.27 5.07
C GLN A 72 13.26 2.14 4.52
N PRO A 73 13.54 3.38 4.12
CA PRO A 73 12.50 4.33 3.70
C PRO A 73 12.03 4.15 2.25
N GLU A 74 12.68 3.28 1.46
CA GLU A 74 12.42 3.06 0.05
C GLU A 74 12.53 1.58 -0.36
N THR A 75 11.95 1.25 -1.51
CA THR A 75 12.01 -0.07 -2.14
C THR A 75 12.01 0.08 -3.66
N ASP A 76 12.53 -0.94 -4.35
CA ASP A 76 12.65 -1.07 -5.80
C ASP A 76 11.41 -1.71 -6.47
N LEU A 77 10.28 -1.77 -5.77
CA LEU A 77 9.01 -2.28 -6.32
C LEU A 77 8.40 -1.32 -7.35
#